data_AF-A0A7V9VEQ5-F1
#
_entry.id   AF-A0A7V9VEQ5-F1
#
_cell.length_a   1.000
_cell.length_b   1.000
_cell.length_c   1.000
_cell.angle_alpha   90.00
_cell.angle_beta   90.00
_cell.angle_gamma   90.00
#
_symmetry.space_group_name_H-M   'P 1'
#
loop_
_entity.id
_entity.type
_entity.pdbx_description
1 polymer ?
#
loop_
_entity_poly.entity_id
_entity_poly.type
_entity_poly.pdbx_seq_one_letter_code
_entity_poly.pdbx_strand_id
1 'polypeptide(L)'
;ELGYDERRGRFVIVAHDLTDDDTGITLRCRMTREQARELSVDAVSVVSAGRPRCTMCGAPMGPGLHVCPQQNGHLPRALADLVLEDDDE
;
A
#
# COMPACT_ATOMS: atom_id res chain seq x y z
N GLU A 1 -9.64 -10.05 8.02
CA GLU A 1 -10.94 -10.77 8.10
C GLU A 1 -12.11 -9.78 8.07
N LEU A 2 -13.26 -10.24 7.58
CA LEU A 2 -14.50 -9.46 7.47
C LEU A 2 -15.65 -10.28 8.08
N GLY A 3 -16.48 -9.64 8.90
CA GLY A 3 -17.65 -10.25 9.52
C GLY A 3 -18.83 -9.29 9.65
N TYR A 4 -19.98 -9.81 10.07
CA TYR A 4 -21.20 -9.05 10.30
C TYR A 4 -21.84 -9.46 11.64
N ASP A 5 -21.94 -8.52 12.58
CA ASP A 5 -22.69 -8.68 13.84
C ASP A 5 -24.16 -8.38 13.55
N GLU A 6 -24.97 -9.44 13.39
CA GLU A 6 -26.41 -9.31 13.13
C GLU A 6 -27.16 -8.63 14.27
N ARG A 7 -26.75 -8.91 15.52
CA ARG A 7 -27.43 -8.41 16.72
C ARG A 7 -27.31 -6.89 16.85
N ARG A 8 -26.21 -6.31 16.35
CA ARG A 8 -25.97 -4.87 16.35
C ARG A 8 -26.13 -4.22 14.98
N GLY A 9 -26.35 -5.02 13.94
CA GLY A 9 -26.40 -4.57 12.57
C GLY A 9 -25.13 -3.82 12.15
N ARG A 10 -23.95 -4.41 12.41
CA ARG A 10 -22.65 -3.79 12.13
C ARG A 10 -21.74 -4.71 11.32
N PHE A 11 -21.06 -4.16 10.33
CA PHE A 11 -19.91 -4.83 9.72
C PHE A 11 -18.69 -4.67 10.63
N VAL A 12 -17.84 -5.70 10.66
CA VAL A 12 -16.59 -5.74 11.43
C VAL A 12 -15.46 -6.08 10.48
N ILE A 13 -14.48 -5.20 10.37
CA ILE A 13 -13.22 -5.46 9.67
C ILE A 13 -12.14 -5.63 10.72
N VAL A 14 -11.36 -6.69 10.60
CA VAL A 14 -10.17 -6.88 11.41
C VAL A 14 -8.98 -7.07 10.48
N ALA A 15 -7.94 -6.29 10.67
CA ALA A 15 -6.68 -6.42 9.96
C ALA A 15 -5.58 -6.84 10.94
N HIS A 16 -4.72 -7.71 10.44
CA HIS A 16 -3.57 -8.26 11.15
C HIS A 16 -2.32 -7.90 10.35
N ASP A 17 -1.22 -7.66 11.04
CA ASP A 17 0.09 -7.57 10.41
C ASP A 17 0.45 -8.93 9.81
N LEU A 18 1.10 -8.93 8.64
CA LEU A 18 1.54 -10.15 7.95
C LEU A 18 2.88 -10.67 8.46
N THR A 19 3.62 -9.85 9.22
CA THR A 19 5.00 -10.10 9.63
C THR A 19 5.17 -10.29 11.14
N ASP A 20 4.12 -10.04 11.92
CA ASP A 20 4.14 -10.12 13.37
C ASP A 20 3.34 -11.35 13.83
N ASP A 21 4.06 -12.45 14.12
CA ASP A 21 3.47 -13.72 14.57
C ASP A 21 3.05 -13.69 16.06
N ASP A 22 3.36 -12.63 16.83
CA ASP A 22 3.23 -12.63 18.30
C ASP A 22 2.39 -11.47 18.89
N THR A 23 1.85 -10.56 18.05
CA THR A 23 1.21 -9.33 18.58
C THR A 23 -0.18 -9.00 18.02
N GLY A 24 -1.15 -9.89 18.21
CA GLY A 24 -2.59 -9.55 18.31
C GLY A 24 -3.24 -8.75 17.16
N ILE A 25 -4.51 -8.37 17.35
CA ILE A 25 -5.28 -7.63 16.34
C ILE A 25 -4.67 -6.23 16.13
N THR A 26 -4.11 -5.96 14.94
CA THR A 26 -3.53 -4.67 14.57
C THR A 26 -4.58 -3.58 14.39
N LEU A 27 -5.74 -3.92 13.83
CA LEU A 27 -6.85 -2.98 13.65
C LEU A 27 -8.18 -3.71 13.72
N ARG A 28 -9.14 -3.16 14.47
CA ARG A 28 -10.55 -3.58 14.42
C ARG A 28 -11.46 -2.39 14.24
N CYS A 29 -12.18 -2.35 13.13
CA CYS A 29 -13.16 -1.33 12.81
C CYS A 29 -14.57 -1.93 12.80
N ARG A 30 -15.55 -1.19 13.32
CA ARG A 30 -16.97 -1.52 13.23
C ARG A 30 -17.71 -0.37 12.56
N MET A 31 -18.59 -0.69 11.62
CA MET A 31 -19.31 0.32 10.84
C MET A 31 -20.76 -0.08 10.61
N THR A 32 -21.64 0.91 10.44
CA THR A 32 -23.02 0.71 10.03
C THR A 32 -23.08 0.19 8.59
N ARG A 33 -24.27 -0.28 8.16
CA ARG A 33 -24.49 -0.67 6.76
C ARG A 33 -24.31 0.51 5.79
N GLU A 34 -24.73 1.70 6.20
CA GLU A 34 -24.58 2.93 5.42
C GLU A 34 -23.11 3.32 5.28
N GLN A 35 -22.37 3.37 6.39
CA GLN A 35 -20.93 3.62 6.37
C GLN A 35 -20.16 2.58 5.54
N ALA A 36 -20.56 1.30 5.60
CA ALA A 36 -19.94 0.26 4.77
C ALA A 36 -20.18 0.47 3.28
N ARG A 37 -21.35 1.02 2.91
CA ARG A 37 -21.69 1.34 1.51
C ARG A 37 -20.91 2.56 1.03
N GLU A 38 -20.76 3.59 1.85
CA GLU A 38 -19.92 4.75 1.51
C GLU A 38 -18.45 4.33 1.39
N LEU A 39 -17.94 3.58 2.37
CA LEU A 39 -16.59 3.04 2.35
C LEU A 39 -16.31 2.22 1.09
N SER A 40 -17.26 1.41 0.61
CA SER A 40 -17.03 0.60 -0.58
C SER A 40 -16.90 1.44 -1.84
N VAL A 41 -17.66 2.54 -1.96
CA VAL A 41 -17.53 3.49 -3.08
C VAL A 41 -16.19 4.20 -3.03
N ASP A 42 -15.79 4.70 -1.87
CA ASP A 42 -14.53 5.42 -1.70
C ASP A 42 -13.32 4.49 -1.89
N ALA A 43 -13.41 3.26 -1.38
CA ALA A 43 -12.36 2.26 -1.52
C ALA A 43 -12.07 1.93 -3.00
N VAL A 44 -13.09 1.88 -3.86
CA VAL A 44 -12.90 1.67 -5.31
C VAL A 44 -12.05 2.78 -5.92
N SER A 45 -12.35 4.04 -5.58
CA SER A 45 -11.59 5.19 -6.06
C SER A 45 -10.13 5.11 -5.60
N VAL A 46 -9.89 4.85 -4.31
CA VAL A 46 -8.55 4.77 -3.72
C VAL A 46 -7.75 3.60 -4.28
N VAL A 47 -8.35 2.41 -4.39
CA VAL A 47 -7.68 1.21 -4.92
C VAL A 47 -7.37 1.36 -6.40
N SER A 48 -8.26 1.98 -7.18
CA SER A 48 -8.04 2.24 -8.61
C SER A 48 -6.96 3.29 -8.86
N ALA A 49 -6.77 4.22 -7.93
CA ALA A 49 -5.62 5.14 -7.90
C ALA A 49 -4.30 4.46 -7.48
N GLY A 50 -4.33 3.14 -7.24
CA GLY A 50 -3.17 2.35 -6.87
C GLY A 50 -1.98 2.54 -7.80
N ARG A 51 -0.79 2.39 -7.22
CA ARG A 51 0.48 2.51 -7.95
C ARG A 51 0.60 1.41 -9.02
N PRO A 52 0.99 1.73 -10.26
CA PRO A 52 1.22 0.72 -11.29
C PRO A 52 2.26 -0.29 -10.80
N ARG A 53 2.03 -1.58 -11.00
CA ARG A 53 2.98 -2.63 -10.61
C ARG A 53 4.06 -2.78 -11.68
N CYS A 54 5.31 -2.94 -11.26
CA CYS A 54 6.41 -3.25 -12.17
C CYS A 54 6.13 -4.58 -12.88
N THR A 55 6.22 -4.61 -14.21
CA THR A 55 5.99 -5.83 -15.01
C THR A 55 7.05 -6.91 -14.79
N MET A 56 8.20 -6.54 -14.22
CA MET A 56 9.33 -7.45 -13.97
C MET A 56 9.30 -8.03 -12.55
N CYS A 57 9.25 -7.17 -11.51
CA CYS A 57 9.32 -7.61 -10.11
C CYS A 57 7.96 -7.63 -9.38
N GLY A 58 6.89 -7.10 -10.00
CA GLY A 58 5.56 -7.06 -9.41
C GLY A 58 5.35 -6.00 -8.30
N ALA A 59 6.40 -5.30 -7.87
CA ALA A 59 6.32 -4.29 -6.83
C ALA A 59 5.55 -3.02 -7.29
N PRO A 60 4.78 -2.37 -6.41
CA PRO A 60 4.13 -1.10 -6.73
C PRO A 60 5.15 0.01 -6.98
N MET A 61 5.03 0.70 -8.11
CA MET A 61 5.93 1.78 -8.52
C MET A 61 5.49 3.11 -7.93
N GLY A 62 6.40 3.83 -7.26
CA GLY A 62 6.12 5.18 -6.76
C GLY A 62 6.00 6.22 -7.88
N PRO A 63 5.75 7.49 -7.51
CA PRO A 63 5.68 8.59 -8.49
C PRO A 63 7.02 8.92 -9.16
N GLY A 64 8.15 8.46 -8.61
CA GLY A 64 9.48 8.62 -9.19
C GLY A 64 9.94 7.42 -10.04
N LEU A 65 11.20 7.47 -10.51
CA LEU A 65 11.81 6.36 -11.25
C LEU A 65 11.82 5.09 -10.37
N HIS A 66 11.18 4.02 -10.85
CA HIS A 66 11.22 2.72 -10.18
C HIS A 66 12.55 2.02 -10.45
N VAL A 67 13.31 1.76 -9.39
CA VAL A 67 14.54 0.94 -9.46
C VAL A 67 14.16 -0.53 -9.27
N CYS A 68 14.12 -1.28 -10.36
CA CYS A 68 13.71 -2.69 -10.34
C CYS A 68 14.87 -3.61 -9.92
N PRO A 69 14.75 -4.40 -8.84
CA PRO A 69 15.80 -5.34 -8.43
C PRO A 69 16.06 -6.47 -9.43
N GLN A 70 15.07 -6.76 -10.30
CA GLN A 70 15.14 -7.82 -11.31
C GLN A 70 15.75 -7.34 -12.64
N GLN A 71 15.99 -6.03 -12.80
CA GLN A 71 16.79 -5.56 -13.92
C GLN A 71 18.27 -5.82 -13.61
N ASN A 72 18.94 -6.57 -14.48
CA ASN A 72 20.38 -6.83 -14.38
C ASN A 72 21.20 -5.53 -14.40
N GLY A 73 21.46 -4.96 -13.22
CA GLY A 73 22.77 -4.42 -12.84
C GLY A 73 23.22 -3.01 -13.25
N HIS A 74 22.45 -2.14 -13.94
CA HIS A 74 23.02 -0.86 -14.42
C HIS A 74 22.19 0.41 -14.15
N LEU A 75 22.05 0.74 -12.87
CA LEU A 75 22.40 2.01 -12.18
C LEU A 75 21.48 2.20 -10.96
N PRO A 76 21.99 1.96 -9.72
CA PRO A 76 21.24 2.19 -8.51
C PRO A 76 21.50 3.60 -8.00
N ARG A 77 21.00 4.64 -8.68
CA ARG A 77 20.88 5.97 -8.05
C ARG A 77 19.66 6.68 -8.60
N ALA A 78 18.84 7.25 -7.72
CA ALA A 78 17.97 8.32 -8.17
C ALA A 78 18.88 9.44 -8.69
N LEU A 79 18.52 10.12 -9.78
CA LEU A 79 19.29 11.29 -10.25
C LEU A 79 19.46 12.37 -9.15
N ALA A 80 18.61 12.34 -8.12
CA ALA A 80 18.73 13.15 -6.91
C ALA A 80 19.98 12.84 -6.05
N ASP A 81 20.56 11.64 -6.17
CA ASP A 81 21.76 11.20 -5.43
C ASP A 81 23.07 11.51 -6.18
N LEU A 82 22.98 12.15 -7.35
CA LEU A 82 24.10 12.67 -8.13
C LEU A 82 24.13 14.20 -7.95
N VAL A 83 24.35 14.66 -6.72
CA VAL A 83 25.03 15.95 -6.56
C VAL A 83 26.42 15.69 -7.12
N LEU A 84 26.66 16.16 -8.34
CA LEU A 84 28.01 16.34 -8.83
C LEU A 84 28.57 17.42 -7.91
N GLU A 85 29.50 17.04 -7.04
CA GLU A 85 30.41 18.03 -6.48
C GLU A 85 31.06 18.65 -7.70
N ASP A 86 30.64 19.86 -8.05
CA ASP A 86 31.31 20.66 -9.07
C ASP A 86 32.78 20.70 -8.62
N ASP A 87 33.66 20.17 -9.48
CA ASP A 87 35.11 20.31 -9.35
C ASP A 87 35.43 21.81 -9.41
N ASP A 88 35.30 22.50 -8.28
CA ASP A 88 35.85 23.85 -8.08
C ASP A 88 37.39 23.70 -8.05
N GLU A 89 38.00 24.25 -9.10
CA GLU A 89 39.47 24.36 -9.35
C GLU A 89 40.31 24.79 -8.13
#